data_AF-A0ABF7R0I6-F1
#
_entry.id   AF-A0ABF7R0I6-F1
#
_cell.length_a   1.000
_cell.length_b   1.000
_cell.length_c   1.000
_cell.angle_alpha   90.00
_cell.angle_beta   90.00
_cell.angle_gamma   90.00
#
_symmetry.space_group_name_H-M   'P 1'
#
loop_
_entity.id
_entity.type
_entity.pdbx_description
1 polymer ?
#
loop_
_entity_poly.entity_id
_entity_poly.type
_entity_poly.pdbx_seq_one_letter_code
_entity_poly.pdbx_strand_id
1 'polypeptide(L)'
;MKRITLSALLMTLFLLISCGSGQQPQAGKDGEAATGGRSLSEVLMEVGRSAENAFYSFLELLSDTLGFTVTKDTKKSEVGDYFSSLGVKLEAAANDLEQVAVKATADVEKDDASKNPIRVAVDAAKTTLNTLKTHLDSLKGVGDDKVVGWAENDQQGIKPADDGLNKLLNALQSIVKAATNAGVLAPKAGNTTLTVNGVDNKDGAKVLAIDKPEAAVGEKASLIVSAVTGEEILASIVASKEGDQALGAAADGTTTAMSFAKGGTKDNLNANTPKAAAVAGGIALRSLVKDGKLASHNDNSEKAVQAAGVTAANKLLVAVEDVIKKTVKNVLKTAKEKIDEARVTKPADQQ
;
A
#
# COMPACT_ATOMS: atom_id res chain seq x y z
N MET A 1 1.07 0.95 26.28
CA MET A 1 2.26 1.17 25.44
C MET A 1 2.03 2.41 24.58
N LYS A 2 2.78 3.49 24.83
CA LYS A 2 2.61 4.76 24.09
C LYS A 2 3.25 4.61 22.70
N ARG A 3 2.48 4.91 21.65
CA ARG A 3 2.93 4.90 20.25
C ARG A 3 3.84 6.11 20.02
N ILE A 4 5.13 5.88 19.78
CA ILE A 4 6.05 6.94 19.31
C ILE A 4 5.81 7.07 17.81
N THR A 5 5.33 8.23 17.37
CA THR A 5 5.13 8.53 15.94
C THR A 5 6.47 8.92 15.31
N LEU A 6 6.69 8.58 14.04
CA LEU A 6 7.90 8.96 13.30
C LEU A 6 8.16 10.48 13.36
N SER A 7 7.08 11.28 13.40
CA SER A 7 7.15 12.74 13.59
C SER A 7 7.67 13.15 14.97
N ALA A 8 7.34 12.39 16.03
CA ALA A 8 7.91 12.60 17.36
C ALA A 8 9.38 12.19 17.41
N LEU A 9 9.76 11.11 16.70
CA LEU A 9 11.13 10.66 16.54
C LEU A 9 11.99 11.68 15.77
N LEU A 10 11.42 12.32 14.73
CA LEU A 10 12.02 13.40 13.96
C LEU A 10 12.22 14.67 14.81
N MET A 11 11.22 15.06 15.61
CA MET A 11 11.31 16.20 16.54
C MET A 11 12.36 15.97 17.64
N THR A 12 12.45 14.75 18.20
CA THR A 12 13.50 14.41 19.17
C THR A 12 14.89 14.40 18.54
N LEU A 13 15.01 14.00 17.26
CA LEU A 13 16.28 14.04 16.53
C LEU A 13 16.76 15.47 16.29
N PHE A 14 15.86 16.42 16.03
CA PHE A 14 16.20 17.85 15.93
C PHE A 14 16.60 18.47 17.28
N LEU A 15 16.04 18.01 18.40
CA LEU A 15 16.38 18.50 19.74
C LEU A 15 17.71 17.95 20.28
N LEU A 16 18.10 16.71 19.92
CA LEU A 16 19.35 16.10 20.37
C LEU A 16 20.59 16.64 19.65
N ILE A 17 20.44 17.23 18.46
CA ILE A 17 21.54 17.88 17.72
C ILE A 17 21.75 19.34 18.20
N SER A 18 20.77 19.92 18.92
CA SER A 18 20.83 21.31 19.41
C SER A 18 21.43 21.46 20.83
N CYS A 19 21.74 20.37 21.52
CA CYS A 19 22.32 20.39 22.88
C CYS A 19 23.60 19.56 22.94
N GLY A 20 24.66 20.06 22.28
CA GLY A 20 25.99 19.48 22.31
C GLY A 20 27.08 20.52 22.56
N SER A 21 26.85 21.46 23.47
CA SER A 21 27.89 22.39 23.91
C SER A 21 28.74 21.74 25.01
N GLY A 22 29.98 21.39 24.64
CA GLY A 22 31.15 21.44 25.51
C GLY A 22 31.30 20.34 26.56
N GLN A 23 32.11 19.32 26.25
CA GLN A 23 33.08 18.78 27.19
C GLN A 23 34.15 17.98 26.43
N GLN A 24 35.32 18.59 26.30
CA GLN A 24 36.54 18.04 25.74
C GLN A 24 37.31 17.29 26.84
N PRO A 25 37.68 16.01 26.68
CA PRO A 25 38.70 15.40 27.52
C PRO A 25 40.08 15.83 27.04
N GLN A 26 40.91 16.26 27.98
CA GLN A 26 42.30 16.63 27.78
C GLN A 26 43.14 15.46 27.26
N ALA A 27 44.08 15.80 26.37
CA ALA A 27 45.09 14.92 25.83
C ALA A 27 45.98 14.33 26.94
N GLY A 28 45.97 13.01 27.07
CA GLY A 28 46.95 12.22 27.80
C GLY A 28 48.01 11.69 26.82
N LYS A 29 49.27 11.99 27.13
CA LYS A 29 50.47 11.49 26.47
C LYS A 29 50.67 9.98 26.73
N ASP A 30 51.36 9.35 25.79
CA ASP A 30 52.08 8.08 25.87
C ASP A 30 51.29 6.79 25.58
N GLY A 31 51.75 6.07 24.53
CA GLY A 31 51.63 4.61 24.44
C GLY A 31 50.73 4.06 23.32
N GLU A 32 51.39 3.49 22.30
CA GLU A 32 50.86 2.55 21.31
C GLU A 32 49.88 3.08 20.25
N ALA A 33 50.43 3.30 19.05
CA ALA A 33 49.65 3.39 17.82
C ALA A 33 48.92 2.05 17.60
N ALA A 34 47.61 2.03 17.93
CA ALA A 34 46.67 1.00 17.52
C ALA A 34 46.59 0.98 15.98
N THR A 35 47.52 0.27 15.36
CA THR A 35 47.60 0.04 13.92
C THR A 35 46.66 -1.11 13.58
N GLY A 36 45.39 -0.79 13.42
CA GLY A 36 44.36 -1.76 13.02
C GLY A 36 42.98 -1.18 12.68
N GLY A 37 42.69 0.07 13.04
CA GLY A 37 41.43 0.72 12.70
C GLY A 37 41.39 1.21 11.24
N ARG A 38 40.28 0.98 10.54
CA ARG A 38 40.04 1.59 9.22
C ARG A 38 40.00 3.10 9.37
N SER A 39 40.54 3.83 8.39
CA SER A 39 40.41 5.28 8.42
C SER A 39 38.94 5.69 8.31
N LEU A 40 38.52 6.74 9.01
CA LEU A 40 37.16 7.26 8.93
C LEU A 40 36.74 7.54 7.47
N SER A 41 37.68 8.01 6.63
CA SER A 41 37.48 8.18 5.19
C SER A 41 37.14 6.88 4.46
N GLU A 42 37.79 5.77 4.81
CA GLU A 42 37.55 4.46 4.21
C GLU A 42 36.18 3.90 4.60
N VAL A 43 35.78 4.07 5.87
CA VAL A 43 34.43 3.72 6.34
C VAL A 43 33.36 4.52 5.60
N LEU A 44 33.53 5.84 5.46
CA LEU A 44 32.57 6.70 4.77
C LEU A 44 32.50 6.45 3.25
N MET A 45 33.62 6.08 2.61
CA MET A 45 33.61 5.63 1.21
C MET A 45 32.83 4.33 1.04
N GLU A 46 33.02 3.36 1.95
CA GLU A 46 32.31 2.10 1.86
C GLU A 46 30.81 2.22 2.17
N VAL A 47 30.44 3.06 3.14
CA VAL A 47 29.06 3.47 3.39
C VAL A 47 28.45 4.12 2.16
N GLY A 48 29.17 5.04 1.51
CA GLY A 48 28.73 5.69 0.27
C GLY A 48 28.43 4.68 -0.84
N ARG A 49 29.36 3.77 -1.11
CA ARG A 49 29.18 2.70 -2.11
C ARG A 49 28.03 1.76 -1.75
N SER A 50 27.89 1.41 -0.47
CA SER A 50 26.80 0.55 0.00
C SER A 50 25.44 1.23 -0.13
N ALA A 51 25.38 2.52 0.18
CA ALA A 51 24.17 3.33 0.05
C ALA A 51 23.76 3.41 -1.42
N GLU A 52 24.70 3.71 -2.33
CA GLU A 52 24.45 3.71 -3.77
C GLU A 52 23.86 2.39 -4.26
N ASN A 53 24.45 1.25 -3.87
CA ASN A 53 23.93 -0.06 -4.23
C ASN A 53 22.49 -0.27 -3.71
N ALA A 54 22.19 0.08 -2.46
CA ALA A 54 20.83 -0.02 -1.91
C ALA A 54 19.83 0.89 -2.66
N PHE A 55 20.27 2.07 -3.11
CA PHE A 55 19.45 2.96 -3.94
C PHE A 55 19.22 2.41 -5.36
N TYR A 56 20.19 1.68 -5.94
CA TYR A 56 20.00 1.00 -7.23
C TYR A 56 19.00 -0.16 -7.13
N SER A 57 19.11 -1.01 -6.09
CA SER A 57 18.12 -2.07 -5.82
C SER A 57 16.69 -1.51 -5.70
N PHE A 58 16.55 -0.29 -5.18
CA PHE A 58 15.27 0.42 -5.14
C PHE A 58 14.77 0.88 -6.52
N LEU A 59 15.65 1.45 -7.36
CA LEU A 59 15.26 1.88 -8.69
C LEU A 59 14.77 0.68 -9.51
N GLU A 60 15.47 -0.44 -9.40
CA GLU A 60 15.07 -1.72 -9.99
C GLU A 60 13.72 -2.21 -9.44
N LEU A 61 13.51 -2.17 -8.12
CA LEU A 61 12.21 -2.47 -7.52
C LEU A 61 11.07 -1.64 -8.14
N LEU A 62 11.27 -0.33 -8.29
CA LEU A 62 10.28 0.59 -8.84
C LEU A 62 10.05 0.43 -10.36
N SER A 63 11.07 0.05 -11.12
CA SER A 63 10.97 -0.14 -12.57
C SER A 63 10.40 -1.50 -12.94
N ASP A 64 10.79 -2.55 -12.22
CA ASP A 64 10.60 -3.93 -12.65
C ASP A 64 9.41 -4.61 -11.98
N THR A 65 8.92 -4.04 -10.87
CA THR A 65 7.86 -4.69 -10.08
C THR A 65 6.52 -4.02 -10.23
N LEU A 66 6.46 -2.70 -10.33
CA LEU A 66 5.19 -1.98 -10.40
C LEU A 66 4.64 -1.93 -11.83
N GLY A 67 3.32 -1.81 -11.96
CA GLY A 67 2.63 -1.82 -13.25
C GLY A 67 1.83 -3.10 -13.53
N PHE A 68 1.50 -3.87 -12.49
CA PHE A 68 0.70 -5.07 -12.67
C PHE A 68 -0.71 -4.70 -13.13
N THR A 69 -1.12 -5.28 -14.25
CA THR A 69 -2.43 -5.05 -14.85
C THR A 69 -3.14 -6.39 -15.02
N VAL A 70 -4.32 -6.52 -14.44
CA VAL A 70 -5.16 -7.71 -14.60
C VAL A 70 -5.96 -7.60 -15.89
N THR A 71 -6.23 -8.77 -16.48
CA THR A 71 -7.06 -8.93 -17.68
C THR A 71 -8.25 -9.84 -17.36
N LYS A 72 -9.11 -10.09 -18.34
CA LYS A 72 -10.22 -11.05 -18.22
C LYS A 72 -9.77 -12.49 -17.94
N ASP A 73 -8.52 -12.82 -18.24
CA ASP A 73 -7.97 -14.17 -18.10
C ASP A 73 -7.11 -14.30 -16.84
N THR A 74 -6.77 -13.18 -16.18
CA THR A 74 -6.00 -13.15 -14.95
C THR A 74 -6.81 -13.74 -13.81
N LYS A 75 -6.25 -14.73 -13.11
CA LYS A 75 -6.83 -15.33 -11.91
C LYS A 75 -6.70 -14.40 -10.72
N LYS A 76 -7.62 -14.52 -9.77
CA LYS A 76 -7.57 -13.77 -8.51
C LYS A 76 -6.34 -14.15 -7.66
N SER A 77 -5.93 -15.42 -7.70
CA SER A 77 -4.71 -15.90 -7.02
C SER A 77 -3.44 -15.20 -7.52
N GLU A 78 -3.34 -14.95 -8.84
CA GLU A 78 -2.19 -14.26 -9.44
C GLU A 78 -2.01 -12.84 -8.90
N VAL A 79 -3.11 -12.16 -8.51
CA VAL A 79 -3.05 -10.84 -7.86
C VAL A 79 -2.39 -10.94 -6.47
N GLY A 80 -2.74 -11.96 -5.70
CA GLY A 80 -2.14 -12.20 -4.39
C GLY A 80 -0.67 -12.60 -4.48
N ASP A 81 -0.33 -13.44 -5.47
CA ASP A 81 1.06 -13.85 -5.74
C ASP A 81 1.93 -12.68 -6.18
N TYR A 82 1.38 -11.78 -7.01
CA TYR A 82 2.03 -10.55 -7.40
C TYR A 82 2.42 -9.69 -6.18
N PHE A 83 1.49 -9.42 -5.28
CA PHE A 83 1.79 -8.61 -4.09
C PHE A 83 2.75 -9.30 -3.13
N SER A 84 2.67 -10.63 -2.95
CA SER A 84 3.63 -11.36 -2.15
C SER A 84 5.05 -11.28 -2.75
N SER A 85 5.17 -11.37 -4.09
CA SER A 85 6.45 -11.16 -4.78
C SER A 85 7.00 -9.74 -4.57
N LEU A 86 6.14 -8.72 -4.64
CA LEU A 86 6.52 -7.35 -4.30
C LEU A 86 7.01 -7.24 -2.84
N GLY A 87 6.35 -7.93 -1.91
CA GLY A 87 6.79 -8.03 -0.51
C GLY A 87 8.22 -8.58 -0.38
N VAL A 88 8.54 -9.67 -1.07
CA VAL A 88 9.89 -10.26 -1.07
C VAL A 88 10.94 -9.26 -1.58
N LYS A 89 10.62 -8.47 -2.61
CA LYS A 89 11.56 -7.45 -3.09
C LYS A 89 11.72 -6.27 -2.10
N LEU A 90 10.68 -5.91 -1.34
CA LEU A 90 10.81 -4.93 -0.25
C LEU A 90 11.71 -5.45 0.88
N GLU A 91 11.67 -6.75 1.18
CA GLU A 91 12.58 -7.39 2.13
C GLU A 91 14.03 -7.34 1.65
N ALA A 92 14.28 -7.63 0.37
CA ALA A 92 15.62 -7.50 -0.22
C ALA A 92 16.16 -6.07 -0.07
N ALA A 93 15.35 -5.06 -0.41
CA ALA A 93 15.72 -3.66 -0.22
C ALA A 93 16.00 -3.30 1.25
N ALA A 94 15.22 -3.84 2.19
CA ALA A 94 15.47 -3.65 3.63
C ALA A 94 16.79 -4.29 4.09
N ASN A 95 17.16 -5.44 3.53
CA ASN A 95 18.44 -6.11 3.81
C ASN A 95 19.63 -5.35 3.23
N ASP A 96 19.49 -4.77 2.03
CA ASP A 96 20.54 -3.93 1.45
C ASP A 96 20.80 -2.66 2.29
N LEU A 97 19.72 -2.03 2.80
CA LEU A 97 19.85 -0.92 3.75
C LEU A 97 20.56 -1.35 5.05
N GLU A 98 20.29 -2.56 5.56
CA GLU A 98 20.98 -3.06 6.74
C GLU A 98 22.50 -3.12 6.54
N GLN A 99 22.97 -3.50 5.35
CA GLN A 99 24.39 -3.51 5.04
C GLN A 99 25.02 -2.10 5.12
N VAL A 100 24.26 -1.07 4.76
CA VAL A 100 24.69 0.34 4.93
C VAL A 100 24.89 0.67 6.41
N ALA A 101 23.92 0.29 7.25
CA ALA A 101 24.00 0.54 8.68
C ALA A 101 25.13 -0.23 9.36
N VAL A 102 25.31 -1.51 9.03
CA VAL A 102 26.41 -2.35 9.58
C VAL A 102 27.77 -1.71 9.30
N LYS A 103 27.99 -1.23 8.07
CA LYS A 103 29.23 -0.54 7.70
C LYS A 103 29.39 0.80 8.42
N ALA A 104 28.31 1.53 8.62
CA ALA A 104 28.33 2.80 9.35
C ALA A 104 28.66 2.65 10.85
N THR A 105 28.51 1.44 11.42
CA THR A 105 28.76 1.16 12.83
C THR A 105 29.95 0.22 13.07
N ALA A 106 30.72 -0.14 12.04
CA ALA A 106 31.75 -1.17 12.14
C ALA A 106 32.84 -0.89 13.20
N ASP A 107 33.18 0.39 13.40
CA ASP A 107 34.22 0.84 14.34
C ASP A 107 33.66 1.68 15.51
N VAL A 108 32.34 1.56 15.77
CA VAL A 108 31.67 2.25 16.89
C VAL A 108 31.50 1.27 18.06
N GLU A 109 31.70 1.73 19.29
CA GLU A 109 31.40 0.92 20.48
C GLU A 109 29.94 0.44 20.45
N LYS A 110 29.69 -0.82 20.87
CA LYS A 110 28.36 -1.45 20.76
C LYS A 110 27.24 -0.62 21.40
N ASP A 111 27.52 0.06 22.51
CA ASP A 111 26.54 0.87 23.23
C ASP A 111 26.20 2.19 22.51
N ASP A 112 27.08 2.65 21.62
CA ASP A 112 26.92 3.88 20.83
C ASP A 112 26.49 3.61 19.38
N ALA A 113 26.64 2.39 18.87
CA ALA A 113 26.17 2.00 17.54
C ALA A 113 24.66 2.24 17.33
N SER A 114 23.86 2.06 18.39
CA SER A 114 22.41 2.31 18.37
C SER A 114 22.03 3.80 18.29
N LYS A 115 22.96 4.69 18.63
CA LYS A 115 22.79 6.16 18.55
C LYS A 115 23.31 6.73 17.23
N ASN A 116 23.97 5.91 16.41
CA ASN A 116 24.50 6.33 15.13
C ASN A 116 23.36 6.85 14.22
N PRO A 117 23.44 8.08 13.68
CA PRO A 117 22.38 8.67 12.88
C PRO A 117 22.00 7.85 11.63
N ILE A 118 22.98 7.21 10.99
CA ILE A 118 22.76 6.32 9.83
C ILE A 118 22.00 5.08 10.28
N ARG A 119 22.42 4.45 11.39
CA ARG A 119 21.74 3.28 11.95
C ARG A 119 20.27 3.58 12.26
N VAL A 120 20.01 4.67 12.96
CA VAL A 120 18.66 5.10 13.33
C VAL A 120 17.78 5.33 12.08
N ALA A 121 18.32 6.00 11.06
CA ALA A 121 17.59 6.26 9.82
C ALA A 121 17.29 4.98 9.04
N VAL A 122 18.27 4.07 8.94
CA VAL A 122 18.10 2.76 8.30
C VAL A 122 17.10 1.89 9.05
N ASP A 123 17.18 1.80 10.37
CA ASP A 123 16.27 0.98 11.17
C ASP A 123 14.82 1.46 11.05
N ALA A 124 14.60 2.78 11.00
CA ALA A 124 13.29 3.35 10.72
C ALA A 124 12.79 2.95 9.32
N ALA A 125 13.66 3.04 8.30
CA ALA A 125 13.30 2.66 6.94
C ALA A 125 12.93 1.18 6.80
N LYS A 126 13.78 0.30 7.35
CA LYS A 126 13.55 -1.15 7.38
C LYS A 126 12.25 -1.50 8.08
N THR A 127 11.94 -0.85 9.19
CA THR A 127 10.69 -1.07 9.93
C THR A 127 9.48 -0.82 9.02
N THR A 128 9.48 0.28 8.26
CA THR A 128 8.39 0.57 7.31
C THR A 128 8.33 -0.44 6.16
N LEU A 129 9.47 -0.79 5.56
CA LEU A 129 9.52 -1.77 4.45
C LEU A 129 9.02 -3.16 4.88
N ASN A 130 9.45 -3.64 6.05
CA ASN A 130 9.00 -4.92 6.60
C ASN A 130 7.52 -4.90 7.01
N THR A 131 7.02 -3.75 7.46
CA THR A 131 5.58 -3.57 7.73
C THR A 131 4.79 -3.71 6.42
N LEU A 132 5.21 -3.03 5.35
CA LEU A 132 4.58 -3.16 4.04
C LEU A 132 4.65 -4.60 3.52
N LYS A 133 5.82 -5.25 3.57
CA LYS A 133 5.99 -6.67 3.22
C LYS A 133 4.93 -7.53 3.90
N THR A 134 4.81 -7.42 5.23
CA THR A 134 3.86 -8.23 6.01
C THR A 134 2.42 -8.07 5.52
N HIS A 135 2.01 -6.85 5.18
CA HIS A 135 0.66 -6.58 4.68
C HIS A 135 0.47 -6.99 3.22
N LEU A 136 1.52 -6.99 2.42
CA LEU A 136 1.46 -7.51 1.05
C LEU A 136 1.41 -9.04 1.03
N ASP A 137 2.19 -9.70 1.87
CA ASP A 137 2.15 -11.16 2.01
C ASP A 137 0.79 -11.66 2.52
N SER A 138 0.07 -10.88 3.33
CA SER A 138 -1.28 -11.26 3.76
C SER A 138 -2.30 -11.26 2.62
N LEU A 139 -2.03 -10.56 1.50
CA LEU A 139 -2.87 -10.63 0.29
C LEU A 139 -2.74 -11.97 -0.43
N LYS A 140 -1.68 -12.74 -0.16
CA LYS A 140 -1.56 -14.10 -0.65
C LYS A 140 -2.73 -14.96 -0.16
N GLY A 141 -3.37 -15.67 -1.08
CA GLY A 141 -4.53 -16.52 -0.79
C GLY A 141 -5.84 -15.77 -0.50
N VAL A 142 -5.92 -14.45 -0.72
CA VAL A 142 -7.20 -13.73 -0.76
C VAL A 142 -8.03 -14.17 -1.97
N GLY A 143 -7.37 -14.40 -3.10
CA GLY A 143 -7.98 -14.87 -4.34
C GLY A 143 -7.92 -16.39 -4.54
N ASP A 144 -8.61 -16.87 -5.55
CA ASP A 144 -8.65 -18.26 -6.00
C ASP A 144 -8.38 -18.38 -7.51
N ASP A 145 -8.62 -19.57 -8.07
CA ASP A 145 -8.42 -19.85 -9.50
C ASP A 145 -9.50 -19.23 -10.43
N LYS A 146 -10.50 -18.52 -9.89
CA LYS A 146 -11.44 -17.79 -10.73
C LYS A 146 -10.77 -16.54 -11.28
N VAL A 147 -11.22 -16.11 -12.45
CA VAL A 147 -10.74 -14.89 -13.08
C VAL A 147 -11.18 -13.64 -12.33
N VAL A 148 -10.40 -12.57 -12.45
CA VAL A 148 -10.79 -11.26 -11.94
C VAL A 148 -12.06 -10.79 -12.66
N GLY A 149 -12.99 -10.25 -11.87
CA GLY A 149 -14.31 -9.84 -12.37
C GLY A 149 -15.21 -11.00 -12.76
N TRP A 150 -14.95 -12.22 -12.24
CA TRP A 150 -15.75 -13.41 -12.56
C TRP A 150 -17.25 -13.13 -12.53
N ALA A 151 -17.87 -13.40 -13.68
CA ALA A 151 -19.31 -13.34 -13.92
C ALA A 151 -19.68 -14.52 -14.82
N GLU A 152 -20.92 -14.98 -14.72
CA GLU A 152 -21.47 -16.03 -15.57
C GLU A 152 -22.76 -15.51 -16.20
N ASN A 153 -23.01 -15.87 -17.46
CA ASN A 153 -24.18 -15.44 -18.22
C ASN A 153 -25.48 -15.83 -17.52
N ASP A 154 -26.40 -14.87 -17.38
CA ASP A 154 -27.71 -15.07 -16.78
C ASP A 154 -27.68 -15.65 -15.34
N GLN A 155 -26.69 -15.24 -14.53
CA GLN A 155 -26.52 -15.71 -13.16
C GLN A 155 -26.51 -14.58 -12.14
N GLN A 156 -27.03 -14.90 -10.95
CA GLN A 156 -26.87 -14.07 -9.75
C GLN A 156 -25.41 -13.99 -9.30
N GLY A 157 -25.09 -12.92 -8.57
CA GLY A 157 -23.79 -12.78 -7.93
C GLY A 157 -23.64 -13.69 -6.72
N ILE A 158 -22.40 -13.86 -6.28
CA ILE A 158 -22.05 -14.58 -5.06
C ILE A 158 -21.24 -13.61 -4.20
N LYS A 159 -21.72 -13.36 -2.98
CA LYS A 159 -20.94 -12.59 -2.02
C LYS A 159 -19.71 -13.39 -1.61
N PRO A 160 -18.52 -12.77 -1.51
CA PRO A 160 -17.36 -13.47 -0.97
C PRO A 160 -17.57 -13.80 0.51
N ALA A 161 -16.79 -14.75 1.03
CA ALA A 161 -16.75 -15.03 2.46
C ALA A 161 -16.25 -13.80 3.26
N ASP A 162 -16.78 -13.62 4.46
CA ASP A 162 -16.41 -12.49 5.32
C ASP A 162 -14.92 -12.51 5.68
N ASP A 163 -14.30 -13.70 5.83
CA ASP A 163 -12.88 -13.81 6.16
C ASP A 163 -11.97 -13.22 5.07
N GLY A 164 -12.25 -13.53 3.80
CA GLY A 164 -11.51 -13.06 2.64
C GLY A 164 -11.69 -11.55 2.44
N LEU A 165 -12.91 -11.05 2.63
CA LEU A 165 -13.18 -9.61 2.59
C LEU A 165 -12.43 -8.86 3.70
N ASN A 166 -12.50 -9.35 4.93
CA ASN A 166 -11.84 -8.73 6.08
C ASN A 166 -10.31 -8.80 5.92
N LYS A 167 -9.77 -9.91 5.41
CA LYS A 167 -8.33 -10.04 5.12
C LYS A 167 -7.85 -9.00 4.12
N LEU A 168 -8.57 -8.82 3.00
CA LEU A 168 -8.25 -7.82 2.00
C LEU A 168 -8.40 -6.39 2.57
N LEU A 169 -9.50 -6.09 3.27
CA LEU A 169 -9.75 -4.81 3.91
C LEU A 169 -8.62 -4.42 4.87
N ASN A 170 -8.26 -5.32 5.78
CA ASN A 170 -7.23 -5.08 6.78
C ASN A 170 -5.85 -4.85 6.18
N ALA A 171 -5.51 -5.61 5.13
CA ALA A 171 -4.26 -5.43 4.40
C ALA A 171 -4.19 -4.03 3.78
N LEU A 172 -5.24 -3.62 3.06
CA LEU A 172 -5.32 -2.30 2.41
C LEU A 172 -5.29 -1.15 3.43
N GLN A 173 -6.04 -1.26 4.53
CA GLN A 173 -6.01 -0.29 5.62
C GLN A 173 -4.62 -0.17 6.24
N SER A 174 -3.94 -1.30 6.43
CA SER A 174 -2.63 -1.32 7.05
C SER A 174 -1.53 -0.78 6.14
N ILE A 175 -1.62 -1.03 4.82
CA ILE A 175 -0.75 -0.41 3.79
C ILE A 175 -0.91 1.11 3.82
N VAL A 176 -2.14 1.61 3.75
CA VAL A 176 -2.42 3.07 3.79
C VAL A 176 -1.96 3.70 5.11
N LYS A 177 -2.13 3.00 6.23
CA LYS A 177 -1.64 3.44 7.54
C LYS A 177 -0.12 3.50 7.60
N ALA A 178 0.58 2.48 7.10
CA ALA A 178 2.05 2.48 7.03
C ALA A 178 2.55 3.64 6.16
N ALA A 179 1.89 3.88 5.02
CA ALA A 179 2.18 5.00 4.14
C ALA A 179 1.98 6.36 4.83
N THR A 180 0.87 6.53 5.55
CA THR A 180 0.57 7.77 6.26
C THR A 180 1.56 8.04 7.39
N ASN A 181 1.97 7.00 8.13
CA ASN A 181 3.01 7.10 9.14
C ASN A 181 4.38 7.49 8.54
N ALA A 182 4.60 7.18 7.26
CA ALA A 182 5.79 7.55 6.48
C ALA A 182 5.62 8.89 5.72
N GLY A 183 4.60 9.68 6.03
CA GLY A 183 4.39 11.01 5.46
C GLY A 183 3.75 11.04 4.07
N VAL A 184 3.18 9.93 3.59
CA VAL A 184 2.33 9.93 2.40
C VAL A 184 0.93 10.41 2.77
N LEU A 185 0.30 11.22 1.93
CA LEU A 185 -1.08 11.66 2.16
C LEU A 185 -2.05 10.46 2.04
N ALA A 186 -3.07 10.44 2.90
CA ALA A 186 -4.13 9.46 2.80
C ALA A 186 -4.92 9.63 1.47
N PRO A 187 -5.45 8.52 0.90
CA PRO A 187 -6.28 8.58 -0.30
C PRO A 187 -7.49 9.50 -0.12
N LYS A 188 -7.78 10.30 -1.15
CA LYS A 188 -8.91 11.25 -1.13
C LYS A 188 -10.24 10.58 -1.46
N ALA A 189 -11.26 10.88 -0.67
CA ALA A 189 -12.62 10.39 -0.90
C ALA A 189 -13.32 11.15 -2.04
N GLY A 190 -14.11 10.41 -2.82
CA GLY A 190 -14.97 10.95 -3.87
C GLY A 190 -16.41 11.16 -3.38
N ASN A 191 -17.12 12.10 -3.99
CA ASN A 191 -18.53 12.39 -3.70
C ASN A 191 -19.46 12.19 -4.90
N THR A 192 -18.93 11.78 -6.06
CA THR A 192 -19.71 11.43 -7.26
C THR A 192 -20.74 10.36 -6.91
N THR A 193 -22.00 10.59 -7.27
CA THR A 193 -23.09 9.62 -7.11
C THR A 193 -23.25 8.77 -8.37
N LEU A 194 -24.29 7.93 -8.46
CA LEU A 194 -24.49 7.06 -9.63
C LEU A 194 -25.09 7.78 -10.85
N THR A 195 -25.46 9.05 -10.69
CA THR A 195 -25.83 9.93 -11.80
C THR A 195 -24.57 10.57 -12.37
N VAL A 196 -24.09 10.07 -13.50
CA VAL A 196 -22.86 10.54 -14.15
C VAL A 196 -23.26 11.33 -15.39
N ASN A 197 -22.87 12.60 -15.46
CA ASN A 197 -23.20 13.50 -16.58
C ASN A 197 -24.72 13.55 -16.90
N GLY A 198 -25.56 13.52 -15.88
CA GLY A 198 -27.02 13.54 -16.02
C GLY A 198 -27.67 12.20 -16.40
N VAL A 199 -26.87 11.13 -16.56
CA VAL A 199 -27.36 9.78 -16.85
C VAL A 199 -27.47 8.96 -15.56
N ASP A 200 -28.65 8.39 -15.29
CA ASP A 200 -28.88 7.51 -14.14
C ASP A 200 -28.31 6.11 -14.42
N ASN A 201 -27.20 5.78 -13.75
CA ASN A 201 -26.52 4.50 -13.87
C ASN A 201 -26.84 3.52 -12.73
N LYS A 202 -27.85 3.77 -11.89
CA LYS A 202 -28.13 2.96 -10.69
C LYS A 202 -28.19 1.45 -10.92
N ASP A 203 -28.71 1.02 -12.07
CA ASP A 203 -28.78 -0.42 -12.40
C ASP A 203 -27.39 -1.07 -12.49
N GLY A 204 -26.34 -0.29 -12.77
CA GLY A 204 -24.96 -0.76 -12.74
C GLY A 204 -24.53 -1.28 -11.37
N ALA A 205 -25.11 -0.80 -10.26
CA ALA A 205 -24.85 -1.34 -8.93
C ALA A 205 -25.38 -2.79 -8.76
N LYS A 206 -26.37 -3.20 -9.56
CA LYS A 206 -26.96 -4.54 -9.50
C LYS A 206 -26.01 -5.65 -9.97
N VAL A 207 -24.82 -5.33 -10.50
CA VAL A 207 -23.73 -6.33 -10.64
C VAL A 207 -23.31 -6.94 -9.30
N LEU A 208 -23.68 -6.29 -8.18
CA LEU A 208 -23.43 -6.77 -6.82
C LEU A 208 -24.63 -7.50 -6.21
N ALA A 209 -25.69 -7.73 -6.98
CA ALA A 209 -26.88 -8.43 -6.52
C ALA A 209 -26.59 -9.90 -6.17
N ILE A 210 -27.30 -10.44 -5.18
CA ILE A 210 -27.26 -11.88 -4.81
C ILE A 210 -28.42 -12.67 -5.43
N ASP A 211 -29.34 -11.97 -6.07
CA ASP A 211 -30.35 -12.47 -7.00
C ASP A 211 -30.02 -12.02 -8.43
N LYS A 212 -30.74 -12.54 -9.41
CA LYS A 212 -30.48 -12.26 -10.82
C LYS A 212 -30.95 -10.84 -11.19
N PRO A 213 -30.13 -10.02 -11.89
CA PRO A 213 -30.58 -8.75 -12.45
C PRO A 213 -31.71 -8.96 -13.47
N GLU A 214 -32.61 -7.99 -13.58
CA GLU A 214 -33.75 -8.02 -14.52
C GLU A 214 -33.40 -7.60 -15.95
N ALA A 215 -32.24 -6.98 -16.13
CA ALA A 215 -31.75 -6.48 -17.40
C ALA A 215 -30.21 -6.47 -17.40
N ALA A 216 -29.60 -6.22 -18.55
CA ALA A 216 -28.15 -6.04 -18.65
C ALA A 216 -27.67 -4.84 -17.81
N VAL A 217 -26.60 -5.05 -17.03
CA VAL A 217 -26.09 -4.06 -16.05
C VAL A 217 -24.63 -3.69 -16.26
N GLY A 218 -23.90 -4.44 -17.11
CA GLY A 218 -22.46 -4.30 -17.30
C GLY A 218 -22.03 -2.90 -17.78
N GLU A 219 -22.67 -2.35 -18.81
CA GLU A 219 -22.33 -1.03 -19.35
C GLU A 219 -22.49 0.09 -18.31
N LYS A 220 -23.60 0.06 -17.55
CA LYS A 220 -23.84 1.03 -16.47
C LYS A 220 -22.84 0.86 -15.32
N ALA A 221 -22.43 -0.36 -15.01
CA ALA A 221 -21.37 -0.62 -14.03
C ALA A 221 -20.03 -0.05 -14.51
N SER A 222 -19.68 -0.23 -15.80
CA SER A 222 -18.50 0.38 -16.40
C SER A 222 -18.54 1.91 -16.33
N LEU A 223 -19.70 2.54 -16.56
CA LEU A 223 -19.87 3.99 -16.42
C LEU A 223 -19.64 4.45 -14.97
N ILE A 224 -20.21 3.77 -13.97
CA ILE A 224 -19.95 4.07 -12.54
C ILE A 224 -18.46 3.97 -12.23
N VAL A 225 -17.82 2.87 -12.63
CA VAL A 225 -16.38 2.66 -12.38
C VAL A 225 -15.54 3.70 -13.11
N SER A 226 -15.93 4.12 -14.31
CA SER A 226 -15.22 5.14 -15.08
C SER A 226 -15.25 6.52 -14.42
N ALA A 227 -16.33 6.84 -13.70
CA ALA A 227 -16.58 8.14 -13.08
C ALA A 227 -15.76 8.42 -11.81
N VAL A 228 -14.99 7.43 -11.34
CA VAL A 228 -14.16 7.54 -10.13
C VAL A 228 -12.74 7.09 -10.38
N THR A 229 -11.81 7.67 -9.63
CA THR A 229 -10.39 7.32 -9.65
C THR A 229 -10.10 6.11 -8.77
N GLY A 230 -8.94 5.47 -8.99
CA GLY A 230 -8.45 4.43 -8.08
C GLY A 230 -8.23 4.93 -6.66
N GLU A 231 -7.80 6.19 -6.51
CA GLU A 231 -7.60 6.81 -5.20
C GLU A 231 -8.91 6.92 -4.42
N GLU A 232 -10.01 7.33 -5.08
CA GLU A 232 -11.34 7.39 -4.46
C GLU A 232 -11.89 6.00 -4.11
N ILE A 233 -11.64 4.99 -4.97
CA ILE A 233 -12.00 3.60 -4.69
C ILE A 233 -11.25 3.11 -3.44
N LEU A 234 -9.93 3.31 -3.38
CA LEU A 234 -9.11 2.92 -2.24
C LEU A 234 -9.57 3.66 -0.97
N ALA A 235 -9.82 4.97 -1.05
CA ALA A 235 -10.35 5.77 0.06
C ALA A 235 -11.67 5.20 0.60
N SER A 236 -12.59 4.83 -0.30
CA SER A 236 -13.88 4.25 0.09
C SER A 236 -13.74 2.87 0.75
N ILE A 237 -12.79 2.05 0.30
CA ILE A 237 -12.52 0.74 0.89
C ILE A 237 -11.93 0.91 2.30
N VAL A 238 -10.87 1.72 2.46
CA VAL A 238 -10.21 1.87 3.78
C VAL A 238 -11.10 2.56 4.82
N ALA A 239 -12.11 3.31 4.40
CA ALA A 239 -13.12 3.88 5.29
C ALA A 239 -14.19 2.87 5.77
N SER A 240 -14.27 1.69 5.14
CA SER A 240 -15.21 0.62 5.51
C SER A 240 -14.74 -0.12 6.77
N LYS A 241 -15.63 -0.95 7.34
CA LYS A 241 -15.35 -1.74 8.57
C LYS A 241 -15.65 -3.21 8.34
N GLU A 242 -14.95 -4.10 9.06
CA GLU A 242 -15.20 -5.55 9.02
C GLU A 242 -16.67 -5.90 9.38
N GLY A 243 -17.22 -5.15 10.33
CA GLY A 243 -18.60 -5.30 10.81
C GLY A 243 -19.67 -4.69 9.90
N ASP A 244 -19.30 -4.12 8.75
CA ASP A 244 -20.29 -3.62 7.79
C ASP A 244 -21.16 -4.75 7.29
N GLN A 245 -22.48 -4.54 7.31
CA GLN A 245 -23.46 -5.57 6.98
C GLN A 245 -23.75 -5.60 5.49
N ALA A 246 -24.26 -6.73 5.00
CA ALA A 246 -24.90 -6.81 3.70
C ALA A 246 -26.12 -5.86 3.65
N LEU A 247 -26.53 -5.45 2.44
CA LEU A 247 -27.66 -4.56 2.28
C LEU A 247 -28.97 -5.30 2.57
N GLY A 248 -29.67 -4.88 3.64
CA GLY A 248 -31.04 -5.30 3.94
C GLY A 248 -32.12 -4.27 3.54
N ALA A 249 -31.69 -3.09 3.11
CA ALA A 249 -32.54 -1.98 2.67
C ALA A 249 -31.93 -1.29 1.44
N ALA A 250 -32.64 -0.33 0.85
CA ALA A 250 -32.14 0.46 -0.26
C ALA A 250 -30.81 1.15 0.12
N ALA A 251 -29.82 1.05 -0.77
CA ALA A 251 -28.54 1.71 -0.62
C ALA A 251 -28.69 3.24 -0.60
N ASP A 252 -27.78 3.91 0.10
CA ASP A 252 -27.75 5.36 0.20
C ASP A 252 -26.31 5.91 0.17
N GLY A 253 -26.17 7.23 0.36
CA GLY A 253 -24.88 7.93 0.38
C GLY A 253 -23.94 7.53 1.53
N THR A 254 -24.41 6.74 2.49
CA THR A 254 -23.62 6.24 3.63
C THR A 254 -23.20 4.77 3.48
N THR A 255 -23.76 4.07 2.47
CA THR A 255 -23.46 2.66 2.21
C THR A 255 -21.98 2.48 1.84
N THR A 256 -21.29 1.57 2.53
CA THR A 256 -19.84 1.39 2.41
C THR A 256 -19.46 0.45 1.27
N ALA A 257 -18.18 0.47 0.88
CA ALA A 257 -17.67 -0.45 -0.13
C ALA A 257 -17.76 -1.92 0.33
N MET A 258 -17.59 -2.19 1.63
CA MET A 258 -17.77 -3.52 2.20
C MET A 258 -19.23 -3.98 2.15
N SER A 259 -20.18 -3.11 2.49
CA SER A 259 -21.61 -3.42 2.34
C SER A 259 -21.94 -3.76 0.88
N PHE A 260 -21.45 -2.97 -0.07
CA PHE A 260 -21.59 -3.26 -1.51
C PHE A 260 -20.93 -4.59 -1.91
N ALA A 261 -19.73 -4.90 -1.43
CA ALA A 261 -19.06 -6.17 -1.71
C ALA A 261 -19.85 -7.39 -1.17
N LYS A 262 -20.51 -7.23 -0.02
CA LYS A 262 -21.43 -8.24 0.55
C LYS A 262 -22.76 -8.29 -0.20
N GLY A 263 -23.17 -7.18 -0.83
CA GLY A 263 -24.32 -7.08 -1.71
C GLY A 263 -25.66 -7.13 -0.98
N GLY A 264 -26.73 -7.24 -1.76
CA GLY A 264 -28.12 -7.38 -1.33
C GLY A 264 -28.97 -7.83 -2.51
N THR A 265 -30.29 -7.75 -2.41
CA THR A 265 -31.14 -7.99 -3.59
C THR A 265 -30.96 -6.88 -4.63
N LYS A 266 -31.37 -7.13 -5.87
CA LYS A 266 -31.38 -6.15 -6.96
C LYS A 266 -32.17 -4.88 -6.59
N ASP A 267 -33.18 -5.00 -5.74
CA ASP A 267 -34.01 -3.89 -5.27
C ASP A 267 -33.29 -3.06 -4.20
N ASN A 268 -32.50 -3.71 -3.32
CA ASN A 268 -31.65 -3.01 -2.36
C ASN A 268 -30.57 -2.16 -3.07
N LEU A 269 -30.14 -2.57 -4.26
CA LEU A 269 -29.12 -1.89 -5.06
C LEU A 269 -29.71 -0.83 -6.01
N ASN A 270 -31.04 -0.68 -6.08
CA ASN A 270 -31.73 0.19 -7.03
C ASN A 270 -31.87 1.65 -6.55
N ALA A 271 -30.76 2.27 -6.12
CA ALA A 271 -30.72 3.66 -5.66
C ALA A 271 -29.61 4.43 -6.38
N ASN A 272 -29.86 5.71 -6.70
CA ASN A 272 -28.90 6.57 -7.41
C ASN A 272 -28.10 7.51 -6.49
N THR A 273 -28.47 7.60 -5.21
CA THR A 273 -27.79 8.39 -4.17
C THR A 273 -26.48 7.83 -3.63
N PRO A 274 -26.16 6.52 -3.73
CA PRO A 274 -24.87 6.01 -3.28
C PRO A 274 -23.68 6.65 -3.98
N LYS A 275 -22.55 6.67 -3.27
CA LYS A 275 -21.28 7.12 -3.85
C LYS A 275 -20.79 6.10 -4.88
N ALA A 276 -20.45 6.57 -6.08
CA ALA A 276 -19.88 5.75 -7.15
C ALA A 276 -18.59 5.03 -6.69
N ALA A 277 -17.77 5.69 -5.87
CA ALA A 277 -16.55 5.10 -5.33
C ALA A 277 -16.82 3.91 -4.39
N ALA A 278 -17.93 3.94 -3.64
CA ALA A 278 -18.33 2.83 -2.78
C ALA A 278 -18.82 1.63 -3.59
N VAL A 279 -19.62 1.88 -4.64
CA VAL A 279 -20.06 0.82 -5.57
C VAL A 279 -18.85 0.22 -6.30
N ALA A 280 -17.98 1.06 -6.88
CA ALA A 280 -16.76 0.61 -7.56
C ALA A 280 -15.81 -0.14 -6.61
N GLY A 281 -15.71 0.28 -5.34
CA GLY A 281 -14.99 -0.44 -4.30
C GLY A 281 -15.59 -1.82 -4.02
N GLY A 282 -16.91 -1.92 -3.91
CA GLY A 282 -17.61 -3.21 -3.78
C GLY A 282 -17.37 -4.15 -4.98
N ILE A 283 -17.40 -3.59 -6.20
CA ILE A 283 -17.07 -4.32 -7.44
C ILE A 283 -15.63 -4.82 -7.39
N ALA A 284 -14.66 -3.97 -7.05
CA ALA A 284 -13.25 -4.35 -6.96
C ALA A 284 -13.02 -5.45 -5.91
N LEU A 285 -13.58 -5.29 -4.70
CA LEU A 285 -13.47 -6.29 -3.62
C LEU A 285 -14.04 -7.64 -4.07
N ARG A 286 -15.26 -7.67 -4.62
CA ARG A 286 -15.87 -8.92 -5.09
C ARG A 286 -15.11 -9.53 -6.29
N SER A 287 -14.47 -8.70 -7.10
CA SER A 287 -13.66 -9.14 -8.25
C SER A 287 -12.32 -9.75 -7.86
N LEU A 288 -11.81 -9.49 -6.66
CA LEU A 288 -10.50 -9.93 -6.18
C LEU A 288 -10.57 -11.04 -5.12
N VAL A 289 -11.61 -11.05 -4.31
CA VAL A 289 -11.75 -12.04 -3.23
C VAL A 289 -12.28 -13.37 -3.78
N LYS A 290 -11.75 -14.46 -3.21
CA LYS A 290 -12.18 -15.84 -3.41
C LYS A 290 -13.71 -15.99 -3.42
N ASP A 291 -14.20 -16.79 -4.36
CA ASP A 291 -15.61 -17.10 -4.61
C ASP A 291 -16.53 -15.90 -4.93
N GLY A 292 -16.03 -14.66 -4.87
CA GLY A 292 -16.77 -13.47 -5.26
C GLY A 292 -17.19 -13.51 -6.73
N LYS A 293 -18.49 -13.44 -7.01
CA LYS A 293 -19.04 -13.46 -8.37
C LYS A 293 -19.91 -12.25 -8.62
N LEU A 294 -19.68 -11.54 -9.71
CA LEU A 294 -20.55 -10.46 -10.16
C LEU A 294 -21.79 -11.05 -10.85
N ALA A 295 -22.94 -10.41 -10.61
CA ALA A 295 -24.20 -10.79 -11.21
C ALA A 295 -24.28 -10.29 -12.66
N SER A 296 -24.85 -11.10 -13.54
CA SER A 296 -25.10 -10.72 -14.93
C SER A 296 -26.47 -11.18 -15.39
N HIS A 297 -26.96 -10.57 -16.46
CA HIS A 297 -28.19 -10.97 -17.14
C HIS A 297 -27.86 -11.81 -18.39
N ASN A 298 -28.86 -12.09 -19.23
CA ASN A 298 -28.71 -12.84 -20.47
C ASN A 298 -27.89 -12.10 -21.55
N ASP A 299 -27.88 -12.66 -22.76
CA ASP A 299 -27.28 -12.10 -23.98
C ASP A 299 -25.78 -11.83 -23.91
N ASN A 300 -25.05 -12.69 -23.18
CA ASN A 300 -23.61 -12.58 -22.97
C ASN A 300 -23.19 -11.28 -22.24
N SER A 301 -24.07 -10.73 -21.39
CA SER A 301 -23.79 -9.50 -20.64
C SER A 301 -22.68 -9.67 -19.59
N GLU A 302 -22.30 -10.92 -19.25
CA GLU A 302 -21.21 -11.24 -18.32
C GLU A 302 -19.87 -10.66 -18.77
N LYS A 303 -19.64 -10.48 -20.07
CA LYS A 303 -18.40 -9.88 -20.59
C LYS A 303 -18.28 -8.41 -20.21
N ALA A 304 -19.38 -7.66 -20.32
CA ALA A 304 -19.41 -6.26 -19.91
C ALA A 304 -19.30 -6.13 -18.39
N VAL A 305 -19.96 -7.02 -17.64
CA VAL A 305 -19.83 -7.09 -16.18
C VAL A 305 -18.39 -7.42 -15.76
N GLN A 306 -17.76 -8.40 -16.40
CA GLN A 306 -16.37 -8.75 -16.15
C GLN A 306 -15.44 -7.59 -16.48
N ALA A 307 -15.66 -6.87 -17.59
CA ALA A 307 -14.88 -5.69 -17.94
C ALA A 307 -15.00 -4.59 -16.87
N ALA A 308 -16.18 -4.37 -16.30
CA ALA A 308 -16.36 -3.46 -15.16
C ALA A 308 -15.57 -3.94 -13.92
N GLY A 309 -15.62 -5.24 -13.62
CA GLY A 309 -14.84 -5.88 -12.56
C GLY A 309 -13.33 -5.72 -12.70
N VAL A 310 -12.80 -6.05 -13.88
CA VAL A 310 -11.38 -5.87 -14.25
C VAL A 310 -10.96 -4.41 -14.15
N THR A 311 -11.78 -3.48 -14.65
CA THR A 311 -11.48 -2.05 -14.59
C THR A 311 -11.43 -1.54 -13.14
N ALA A 312 -12.39 -1.95 -12.31
CA ALA A 312 -12.42 -1.56 -10.91
C ALA A 312 -11.21 -2.13 -10.14
N ALA A 313 -10.87 -3.39 -10.40
CA ALA A 313 -9.68 -4.04 -9.83
C ALA A 313 -8.41 -3.30 -10.25
N ASN A 314 -8.18 -3.05 -11.55
CA ASN A 314 -7.00 -2.32 -12.02
C ASN A 314 -6.88 -0.92 -11.41
N LYS A 315 -7.98 -0.16 -11.33
CA LYS A 315 -7.97 1.16 -10.67
C LYS A 315 -7.54 1.05 -9.20
N LEU A 316 -8.06 0.07 -8.46
CA LEU A 316 -7.65 -0.18 -7.08
C LEU A 316 -6.17 -0.57 -6.99
N LEU A 317 -5.71 -1.50 -7.82
CA LEU A 317 -4.33 -1.99 -7.82
C LEU A 317 -3.33 -0.85 -8.10
N VAL A 318 -3.60 -0.02 -9.11
CA VAL A 318 -2.78 1.16 -9.42
C VAL A 318 -2.71 2.14 -8.24
N ALA A 319 -3.82 2.37 -7.53
CA ALA A 319 -3.82 3.22 -6.34
C ALA A 319 -3.00 2.64 -5.18
N VAL A 320 -3.08 1.32 -4.97
CA VAL A 320 -2.28 0.61 -3.96
C VAL A 320 -0.79 0.68 -4.29
N GLU A 321 -0.42 0.42 -5.55
CA GLU A 321 0.95 0.53 -6.02
C GLU A 321 1.51 1.94 -5.89
N ASP A 322 0.72 2.97 -6.22
CA ASP A 322 1.13 4.37 -6.06
C ASP A 322 1.38 4.74 -4.59
N VAL A 323 0.53 4.27 -3.68
CA VAL A 323 0.73 4.43 -2.22
C VAL A 323 2.03 3.76 -1.78
N ILE A 324 2.30 2.54 -2.22
CA ILE A 324 3.53 1.80 -1.89
C ILE A 324 4.75 2.54 -2.46
N LYS A 325 4.71 2.93 -3.74
CA LYS A 325 5.78 3.67 -4.43
C LYS A 325 6.14 4.96 -3.70
N LYS A 326 5.14 5.77 -3.35
CA LYS A 326 5.33 7.02 -2.59
C LYS A 326 5.92 6.75 -1.21
N THR A 327 5.48 5.68 -0.54
CA THR A 327 5.99 5.29 0.78
C THR A 327 7.46 4.92 0.72
N VAL A 328 7.83 4.00 -0.18
CA VAL A 328 9.22 3.56 -0.35
C VAL A 328 10.10 4.74 -0.74
N LYS A 329 9.65 5.60 -1.68
CA LYS A 329 10.39 6.81 -2.08
C LYS A 329 10.65 7.75 -0.91
N ASN A 330 9.64 8.05 -0.09
CA ASN A 330 9.76 8.96 1.05
C ASN A 330 10.71 8.42 2.12
N VAL A 331 10.58 7.13 2.43
CA VAL A 331 11.40 6.44 3.43
C VAL A 331 12.87 6.44 3.01
N LEU A 332 13.14 6.06 1.75
CA LEU A 332 14.51 6.01 1.23
C LEU A 332 15.12 7.39 1.06
N LYS A 333 14.33 8.39 0.65
CA LYS A 333 14.79 9.78 0.61
C LYS A 333 15.24 10.24 1.99
N THR A 334 14.43 10.00 3.03
CA THR A 334 14.79 10.33 4.41
C THR A 334 16.07 9.62 4.85
N ALA A 335 16.20 8.33 4.56
CA ALA A 335 17.41 7.57 4.88
C ALA A 335 18.64 8.15 4.15
N LYS A 336 18.50 8.51 2.87
CA LYS A 336 19.54 9.15 2.07
C LYS A 336 20.04 10.45 2.69
N GLU A 337 19.11 11.35 3.01
CA GLU A 337 19.41 12.66 3.58
C GLU A 337 20.22 12.51 4.86
N LYS A 338 19.84 11.57 5.74
CA LYS A 338 20.56 11.31 6.98
C LYS A 338 21.94 10.69 6.75
N ILE A 339 22.08 9.82 5.76
CA ILE A 339 23.39 9.27 5.35
C ILE A 339 24.30 10.38 4.83
N ASP A 340 23.78 11.24 3.96
CA ASP A 340 24.56 12.33 3.36
C ASP A 340 24.93 13.38 4.41
N GLU A 341 24.02 13.76 5.31
CA GLU A 341 24.30 14.65 6.46
C GLU A 341 25.46 14.11 7.32
N ALA A 342 25.39 12.83 7.73
CA ALA A 342 26.41 12.21 8.56
C ALA A 342 27.79 12.13 7.87
N ARG A 343 27.82 12.10 6.53
CA ARG A 343 29.08 12.16 5.75
C ARG A 343 29.65 13.58 5.67
N VAL A 344 28.82 14.61 5.72
CA VAL A 344 29.21 16.02 5.60
C VAL A 344 29.63 16.62 6.94
N THR A 345 29.08 16.17 8.08
CA THR A 345 29.39 16.67 9.44
C THR A 345 30.77 16.29 9.97
N LYS A 346 31.82 16.44 9.16
CA LYS A 346 33.21 16.41 9.59
C LYS A 346 33.51 17.66 10.44
N PRO A 347 34.23 17.57 11.57
CA PRO A 347 34.91 18.72 12.16
C PRO A 347 35.91 19.25 11.13
N ALA A 348 35.94 20.58 10.96
CA ALA A 348 36.82 21.26 10.01
C ALA A 348 38.32 21.19 10.36
N ASP A 349 38.71 20.56 11.47
CA ASP A 349 40.06 20.67 12.03
C ASP A 349 40.82 19.34 12.06
N GLN A 350 41.11 18.74 10.90
CA GLN A 350 42.24 17.80 10.74
C GLN A 350 42.74 17.83 9.28
N GLN A 351 43.55 18.83 8.97
CA GLN A 351 44.56 18.82 7.89
C GLN A 351 45.90 19.24 8.49
#